data_AF-A0A6B2CUX0-F1
#
_entry.id   AF-A0A6B2CUX0-F1
#
_cell.length_a   1.000
_cell.length_b   1.000
_cell.length_c   1.000
_cell.angle_alpha   90.00
_cell.angle_beta   90.00
_cell.angle_gamma   90.00
#
_symmetry.space_group_name_H-M   'P 1'
#
loop_
_entity.id
_entity.type
_entity.pdbx_description
1 polymer ?
#
loop_
_entity_poly.entity_id
_entity_poly.type
_entity_poly.pdbx_seq_one_letter_code
_entity_poly.pdbx_strand_id
1 'polypeptide(L)' 'MEPLISITVSTQQVAEHLYRRIVGEMKASGRHVAVYIEGNTIRIPYVAGMEEVIWRVVKSSPLVAFSSIDLK' A
#
# COMPACT_ATOMS: atom_id res chain seq x y z
N MET A 1 -17.72 0.86 -9.74
CA MET A 1 -16.78 1.09 -8.62
C MET A 1 -15.40 0.96 -9.20
N GLU A 2 -14.52 1.94 -8.96
CA GLU A 2 -13.12 1.81 -9.36
C GLU A 2 -12.45 0.73 -8.50
N PRO A 3 -11.67 -0.18 -9.10
CA PRO A 3 -10.98 -1.21 -8.34
C PRO A 3 -10.00 -0.57 -7.36
N LEU A 4 -9.81 -1.18 -6.20
CA LEU A 4 -9.07 -0.63 -5.09
C LEU A 4 -8.29 -1.71 -4.34
N ILE A 5 -7.02 -1.44 -4.08
CA ILE A 5 -6.16 -2.27 -3.24
C ILE A 5 -6.30 -1.76 -1.81
N SER A 6 -6.65 -2.66 -0.90
CA SER A 6 -6.69 -2.40 0.54
C SER A 6 -5.62 -3.22 1.24
N ILE A 7 -4.79 -2.58 2.05
CA ILE A 7 -3.72 -3.22 2.83
C ILE A 7 -3.97 -2.91 4.30
N THR A 8 -4.40 -3.90 5.07
CA THR A 8 -4.59 -3.76 6.52
C THR A 8 -3.40 -4.37 7.25
N VAL A 9 -2.87 -3.65 8.24
CA VAL A 9 -1.72 -4.08 9.06
C VAL A 9 -2.07 -4.03 10.55
N SER A 10 -1.21 -4.61 11.38
CA SER A 10 -1.49 -4.79 12.82
C SER A 10 -1.76 -3.51 13.59
N THR A 11 -1.08 -2.40 13.28
CA THR A 11 -1.22 -1.13 14.00
C THR A 11 -1.20 0.07 13.05
N GLN A 12 -1.78 1.18 13.49
CA GLN A 12 -1.74 2.44 12.75
C GLN A 12 -0.30 2.93 12.49
N GLN A 13 0.59 2.80 13.47
CA GLN A 13 2.00 3.21 13.33
C GLN A 13 2.71 2.43 12.21
N VAL A 14 2.42 1.13 12.11
CA VAL A 14 2.92 0.28 11.03
C VAL A 14 2.31 0.69 9.70
N ALA A 15 1.01 1.04 9.67
CA ALA A 15 0.34 1.52 8.46
C ALA A 15 0.98 2.83 7.96
N GLU A 16 1.23 3.79 8.83
CA GLU A 16 1.89 5.05 8.51
C GLU A 16 3.32 4.85 7.99
N HIS A 17 4.08 3.93 8.60
CA HIS A 17 5.40 3.57 8.11
C HIS A 17 5.34 2.97 6.70
N LEU A 18 4.43 2.00 6.50
CA LEU A 18 4.25 1.33 5.22
C LEU A 18 3.75 2.30 4.14
N TYR A 19 2.81 3.19 4.47
CA TYR A 19 2.32 4.24 3.58
C TYR A 19 3.45 5.11 3.04
N ARG A 20 4.36 5.58 3.89
CA ARG A 20 5.51 6.39 3.45
C ARG A 20 6.39 5.63 2.45
N ARG A 21 6.57 4.33 2.64
CA ARG A 21 7.33 3.48 1.72
C ARG A 21 6.62 3.29 0.38
N ILE A 22 5.32 3.01 0.41
CA ILE A 22 4.47 2.86 -0.78
C ILE A 22 4.50 4.14 -1.61
N VAL A 23 4.30 5.30 -0.97
CA VAL A 23 4.37 6.61 -1.64
C VAL A 23 5.76 6.87 -2.23
N GLY A 24 6.83 6.50 -1.50
CA GLY A 24 8.20 6.63 -1.99
C GLY A 24 8.47 5.79 -3.25
N GLU A 25 8.08 4.52 -3.24
CA GLU A 25 8.24 3.61 -4.39
C GLU A 25 7.39 4.05 -5.60
N MET A 26 6.19 4.57 -5.38
CA MET A 26 5.37 5.11 -6.47
C MET A 26 6.00 6.33 -7.11
N LYS A 27 6.53 7.27 -6.32
CA LYS A 27 7.28 8.42 -6.83
C LYS A 27 8.50 7.97 -7.64
N ALA A 28 9.28 7.02 -7.12
CA ALA A 28 10.43 6.46 -7.83
C ALA A 28 10.04 5.77 -9.15
N SER A 29 8.85 5.19 -9.20
CA SER A 29 8.29 4.54 -10.39
C SER A 29 7.58 5.51 -11.35
N GLY A 30 7.60 6.83 -11.09
CA GLY A 30 6.95 7.85 -11.91
C GLY A 30 5.41 7.82 -11.87
N ARG A 31 4.82 7.09 -10.91
CA ARG A 31 3.37 6.90 -10.79
C ARG A 31 2.79 7.90 -9.79
N HIS A 32 1.71 8.56 -10.20
CA HIS A 32 0.96 9.50 -9.37
C HIS A 32 -0.42 8.92 -9.09
N VAL A 33 -0.55 8.23 -7.96
CA VAL A 33 -1.83 7.65 -7.51
C VAL A 33 -2.11 8.14 -6.10
N ALA A 34 -3.37 8.52 -5.86
CA ALA A 34 -3.81 9.04 -4.57
C ALA A 34 -3.94 7.89 -3.56
N VAL A 35 -2.90 7.69 -2.75
CA VAL A 35 -2.95 6.77 -1.61
C VAL A 35 -3.50 7.48 -0.40
N TYR A 36 -4.33 6.80 0.37
CA TYR A 36 -4.84 7.31 1.63
C TYR A 36 -4.78 6.26 2.74
N ILE A 37 -4.74 6.74 3.98
CA ILE A 37 -4.77 5.93 5.20
C ILE A 37 -6.11 6.12 5.90
N GLU A 38 -6.67 5.00 6.35
CA GLU A 38 -7.82 4.96 7.25
C GLU A 38 -7.49 4.04 8.43
N GLY A 39 -7.07 4.63 9.54
CA GLY A 39 -6.60 3.90 10.72
C GLY A 39 -5.37 3.05 10.41
N ASN A 40 -5.48 1.73 10.55
CA ASN A 40 -4.42 0.76 10.22
C ASN A 40 -4.54 0.18 8.80
N THR A 41 -5.39 0.76 7.95
CA THR A 41 -5.62 0.30 6.58
C THR A 41 -5.15 1.36 5.58
N ILE A 42 -4.41 0.92 4.57
CA ILE A 42 -3.97 1.74 3.43
C ILE A 42 -4.86 1.40 2.25
N ARG A 43 -5.33 2.43 1.55
CA ARG A 43 -6.20 2.31 0.39
C ARG A 43 -5.54 2.94 -0.83
N ILE A 44 -5.55 2.21 -1.93
CA ILE A 44 -4.81 2.55 -3.15
C ILE A 44 -5.71 2.29 -4.35
N PRO A 45 -6.12 3.32 -5.10
CA PRO A 45 -6.80 3.12 -6.37
C PRO A 45 -6.01 2.17 -7.26
N TYR A 46 -6.69 1.17 -7.80
CA TYR A 46 -6.06 0.20 -8.67
C TYR A 46 -5.76 0.84 -10.02
N VAL A 47 -4.48 0.79 -10.41
CA VAL A 47 -3.99 1.21 -11.71
C VAL A 47 -3.10 0.08 -12.23
N ALA A 48 -3.20 -0.25 -13.51
CA ALA A 48 -2.46 -1.38 -14.10
C ALA A 48 -0.95 -1.33 -13.76
N GLY A 49 -0.41 -2.43 -13.25
CA GLY A 49 1.00 -2.54 -12.79
C GLY A 49 1.27 -1.96 -11.40
N MET A 50 0.24 -1.59 -10.64
CA MET A 50 0.39 -1.22 -9.23
C MET A 50 0.75 -2.43 -8.36
N GLU A 51 0.29 -3.63 -8.73
CA GLU A 51 0.54 -4.85 -7.94
C GLU A 51 2.04 -5.10 -7.76
N GLU A 52 2.85 -4.89 -8.80
CA GLU A 52 4.31 -5.08 -8.73
C GLU A 52 4.96 -4.12 -7.74
N VAL A 53 4.52 -2.86 -7.72
CA VAL A 53 5.02 -1.83 -6.79
C VAL A 53 4.68 -2.21 -5.36
N ILE A 54 3.41 -2.57 -5.11
CA ILE A 54 2.96 -3.01 -3.79
C ILE A 54 3.70 -4.25 -3.35
N TRP A 55 3.86 -5.23 -4.24
CA TRP A 55 4.56 -6.47 -3.94
C TRP A 55 6.03 -6.25 -3.58
N ARG A 56 6.72 -5.32 -4.27
CA ARG A 56 8.09 -4.92 -3.92
C ARG A 56 8.15 -4.32 -2.53
N VAL A 57 7.21 -3.45 -2.17
CA VAL A 57 7.15 -2.86 -0.83
C VAL A 57 6.87 -3.93 0.23
N VAL A 58 5.88 -4.79 0.01
CA VAL A 58 5.50 -5.87 0.94
C VAL A 58 6.68 -6.79 1.21
N LYS A 59 7.35 -7.27 0.15
CA LYS A 59 8.52 -8.16 0.27
C LYS A 59 9.70 -7.49 0.97
N SER A 60 9.90 -6.20 0.78
CA SER A 60 10.96 -5.44 1.42
C SER A 60 10.57 -4.91 2.81
N SER A 61 9.39 -5.27 3.32
CA SER A 61 8.87 -4.87 4.64
C SER A 61 8.67 -6.08 5.57
N PRO A 62 9.71 -6.89 5.86
CA PRO A 62 9.56 -8.12 6.63
C PRO A 62 9.11 -7.92 8.09
N LEU A 63 9.24 -6.70 8.62
CA LEU A 63 8.80 -6.34 9.98
C LEU A 63 7.33 -5.90 10.04
N VAL A 64 6.65 -5.80 8.90
CA VAL A 64 5.24 -5.39 8.86
C VAL A 64 4.35 -6.63 9.03
N ALA A 65 3.58 -6.66 10.11
CA ALA A 65 2.56 -7.68 10.31
C ALA A 65 1.31 -7.34 9.48
N PHE A 66 1.28 -7.84 8.25
CA PHE A 66 0.12 -7.72 7.36
C PHE A 66 -1.04 -8.56 7.89
N SER A 67 -2.21 -7.94 8.04
CA SER A 67 -3.45 -8.61 8.42
C SER A 67 -4.26 -9.05 7.21
N SER A 68 -4.36 -8.18 6.19
CA SER A 68 -4.93 -8.55 4.88
C SER A 68 -4.36 -7.67 3.75
N ILE A 69 -4.39 -8.21 2.53
CA ILE A 69 -4.17 -7.47 1.29
C ILE A 69 -5.28 -7.90 0.33
N ASP A 70 -6.23 -7.00 0.08
CA ASP A 70 -7.44 -7.25 -0.70
C ASP A 70 -7.42 -6.42 -1.98
N LEU A 71 -7.70 -7.04 -3.12
CA LEU A 71 -8.07 -6.34 -4.37
C LEU A 71 -9.58 -6.42 -4.53
N LYS A 72 -10.28 -5.29 -4.45
CA LYS A 72 -11.74 -5.18 -4.58
C LYS A 72 -12.13 -4.30 -5.75
#